data_AF-A0A453NXF9-F1
#
_entry.id   AF-A0A453NXF9-F1
#
_cell.length_a   1.000
_cell.length_b   1.000
_cell.length_c   1.000
_cell.angle_alpha   90.00
_cell.angle_beta   90.00
_cell.angle_gamma   90.00
#
_symmetry.space_group_name_H-M   'P 1'
#
loop_
_entity.id
_entity.type
_entity.pdbx_description
1 polymer ?
#
loop_
_entity_poly.entity_id
_entity_poly.type
_entity_poly.pdbx_seq_one_letter_code
_entity_poly.pdbx_strand_id
1 'polypeptide(L)'
;LTLRRPSAAQLQPLVDSVAARLPTWKAWLMNKTGRLALVKLVLAAIPIHQLLAFAPPKKTLRQLEKIQRGFLWAGRAAANGGHCHVNWRRVCRPVEYGGLGVQDLERACLALRLRWMWFSHTDDDRAWRGLDLQFSREERALFFASTTMELGDGLAALFWDDRWLNGQSVRELAPALYQCIPQRRRKSRMVVAGLAGNAWARDIQGVIGIHEIGQYLRLWQAVQHISLSHRPD
;
A
#
# COMPACT_ATOMS: atom_id res chain seq x y z
N LEU A 1 11.91 6.69 -9.04
CA LEU A 1 10.66 6.00 -8.65
C LEU A 1 10.14 5.26 -9.87
N THR A 2 10.14 3.93 -9.85
CA THR A 2 9.80 3.14 -11.04
C THR A 2 8.30 3.17 -11.29
N LEU A 3 7.89 3.59 -12.49
CA LEU A 3 6.50 3.58 -12.98
C LEU A 3 5.89 2.17 -13.10
N ARG A 4 6.71 1.12 -12.92
CA ARG A 4 6.32 -0.29 -12.99
C ARG A 4 6.87 -1.06 -11.80
N ARG A 5 6.14 -2.09 -11.37
CA ARG A 5 6.61 -3.02 -10.33
C ARG A 5 7.83 -3.78 -10.86
N PRO A 6 8.98 -3.75 -10.15
CA PRO A 6 10.18 -4.44 -10.61
C PRO A 6 9.97 -5.96 -10.60
N SER A 7 10.60 -6.65 -11.54
CA SER A 7 10.58 -8.11 -11.58
C SER A 7 11.48 -8.70 -10.49
N ALA A 8 11.26 -9.97 -10.16
CA ALA A 8 12.11 -10.66 -9.19
C ALA A 8 13.58 -10.72 -9.65
N ALA A 9 13.82 -10.79 -10.96
CA ALA A 9 15.17 -10.76 -11.53
C ALA A 9 15.85 -9.41 -11.34
N GLN A 10 15.13 -8.30 -11.52
CA GLN A 10 15.66 -6.95 -11.28
C GLN A 10 16.02 -6.71 -9.80
N LEU A 11 15.36 -7.40 -8.87
CA LEU A 11 15.64 -7.32 -7.45
C LEU A 11 16.56 -8.41 -6.92
N GLN A 12 17.11 -9.27 -7.80
CA GLN A 12 18.06 -10.29 -7.39
C GLN A 12 19.32 -9.70 -6.71
N PRO A 13 19.91 -8.58 -7.20
CA PRO A 13 21.05 -7.96 -6.53
C PRO A 13 20.79 -7.55 -5.08
N LEU A 14 19.55 -7.20 -4.73
CA LEU A 14 19.17 -6.92 -3.34
C LEU A 14 19.27 -8.19 -2.49
N VAL A 15 18.71 -9.31 -2.97
CA VAL A 15 18.78 -10.60 -2.28
C VAL A 15 20.23 -11.04 -2.10
N ASP A 16 21.04 -10.88 -3.15
CA ASP A 16 22.46 -11.23 -3.13
C ASP A 16 23.24 -10.36 -2.14
N SER A 17 22.94 -9.05 -2.07
CA SER A 17 23.56 -8.14 -1.10
C SER A 17 23.27 -8.53 0.35
N VAL A 18 22.05 -9.00 0.62
CA VAL A 18 21.65 -9.47 1.95
C VAL A 18 22.34 -10.80 2.27
N ALA A 19 22.40 -11.73 1.31
CA ALA A 19 23.12 -12.99 1.46
C ALA A 19 24.63 -12.79 1.69
N ALA A 20 25.24 -11.83 0.98
CA ALA A 20 26.67 -11.52 1.06
C ALA A 20 27.12 -10.99 2.43
N ARG A 21 26.19 -10.52 3.28
CA ARG A 21 26.52 -10.13 4.66
C ARG A 21 26.84 -11.32 5.55
N LEU A 22 26.23 -12.47 5.31
CA LEU A 22 26.29 -13.63 6.22
C LEU A 22 27.71 -14.18 6.44
N PRO A 23 28.56 -14.39 5.41
CA PRO A 23 29.91 -14.90 5.60
C PRO A 23 30.77 -14.07 6.55
N THR A 24 30.54 -12.75 6.61
CA THR A 24 31.36 -11.83 7.43
C THR A 24 31.13 -12.01 8.94
N TRP A 25 29.97 -12.52 9.35
CA TRP A 25 29.55 -12.53 10.75
C TRP A 25 29.96 -13.77 11.54
N LYS A 26 30.73 -14.69 10.94
CA LYS A 26 31.24 -15.92 11.60
C LYS A 26 30.18 -16.56 12.50
N ALA A 27 29.01 -16.89 11.95
CA ALA A 27 27.81 -17.25 12.72
C ALA A 27 28.00 -18.40 13.74
N TRP A 28 29.02 -19.24 13.54
CA TRP A 28 29.40 -20.32 14.46
C TRP A 28 29.94 -19.80 15.80
N LEU A 29 30.49 -18.57 15.85
CA LEU A 29 30.90 -17.88 17.08
C LEU A 29 29.73 -17.18 17.79
N MET A 30 28.52 -17.22 17.22
CA MET A 30 27.38 -16.47 17.72
C MET A 30 26.31 -17.38 18.32
N ASN A 31 25.83 -17.00 19.52
CA ASN A 31 24.61 -17.55 20.08
C ASN A 31 23.37 -17.06 19.29
N LYS A 32 22.20 -17.69 19.54
CA LYS A 32 20.95 -17.36 18.84
C LYS A 32 20.51 -15.91 19.05
N THR A 33 20.78 -15.34 20.23
CA THR A 33 20.46 -13.96 20.58
C THR A 33 21.26 -12.95 19.74
N GLY A 34 22.56 -13.17 19.59
CA GLY A 34 23.43 -12.34 18.74
C GLY A 34 23.00 -12.41 17.27
N ARG A 35 22.65 -13.60 16.78
CA ARG A 35 22.09 -13.74 15.43
C ARG A 35 20.76 -13.00 15.28
N LEU A 36 19.87 -13.09 16.27
CA LEU A 36 18.61 -12.36 16.28
C LEU A 36 18.83 -10.85 16.23
N ALA A 37 19.80 -10.33 16.98
CA ALA A 37 20.14 -8.90 16.95
C ALA A 37 20.55 -8.45 15.54
N LEU A 38 21.42 -9.21 14.86
CA LEU A 38 21.83 -8.91 13.47
C LEU A 38 20.68 -9.05 12.46
N VAL A 39 19.78 -10.02 12.64
CA VAL A 39 18.58 -10.12 11.81
C VAL A 39 17.74 -8.84 11.93
N LYS A 40 17.49 -8.39 13.16
CA LYS A 40 16.66 -7.21 13.43
C LYS A 40 17.30 -5.92 12.96
N LEU A 41 18.58 -5.72 13.25
CA LEU A 41 19.25 -4.44 13.03
C LEU A 41 19.83 -4.29 11.62
N VAL A 42 20.18 -5.40 10.95
CA VAL A 42 20.87 -5.36 9.66
C VAL A 42 20.09 -6.04 8.56
N LEU A 43 19.77 -7.33 8.69
CA LEU A 43 19.13 -8.08 7.59
C LEU A 43 17.68 -7.63 7.32
N ALA A 44 16.98 -7.12 8.33
CA ALA A 44 15.67 -6.50 8.16
C ALA A 44 15.78 -5.07 7.62
N ALA A 45 16.84 -4.34 7.94
CA ALA A 45 17.02 -2.94 7.56
C ALA A 45 17.45 -2.74 6.10
N ILE A 46 18.37 -3.58 5.58
CA ILE A 46 18.89 -3.45 4.20
C ILE A 46 17.76 -3.40 3.15
N PRO A 47 16.75 -4.29 3.18
CA PRO A 47 15.66 -4.24 2.22
C PRO A 47 14.79 -2.98 2.32
N ILE A 48 14.66 -2.36 3.51
CA ILE A 48 13.71 -1.26 3.75
C ILE A 48 13.93 -0.10 2.78
N HIS A 49 15.18 0.26 2.48
CA HIS A 49 15.48 1.32 1.53
C HIS A 49 14.87 1.06 0.14
N GLN A 50 14.88 -0.20 -0.30
CA GLN A 50 14.26 -0.58 -1.58
C GLN A 50 12.74 -0.67 -1.46
N LEU A 51 12.22 -1.18 -0.33
CA LEU A 51 10.77 -1.23 -0.05
C LEU A 51 10.13 0.17 0.01
N LEU A 52 10.90 1.18 0.44
CA LEU A 52 10.48 2.58 0.41
C LEU A 52 10.22 3.07 -1.02
N ALA A 53 10.96 2.60 -2.02
CA ALA A 53 10.85 3.12 -3.38
C ALA A 53 9.82 2.37 -4.24
N PHE A 54 9.62 1.06 -4.00
CA PHE A 54 8.71 0.23 -4.80
C PHE A 54 8.21 -0.98 -4.02
N ALA A 55 7.08 -1.54 -4.45
CA ALA A 55 6.57 -2.82 -3.94
C ALA A 55 7.29 -3.99 -4.66
N PRO A 56 8.12 -4.79 -3.97
CA PRO A 56 8.77 -5.94 -4.58
C PRO A 56 7.78 -7.09 -4.79
N PRO A 57 8.06 -8.02 -5.72
CA PRO A 57 7.30 -9.24 -5.85
C PRO A 57 7.37 -10.09 -4.57
N LYS A 58 6.27 -10.80 -4.25
CA LYS A 58 6.23 -11.73 -3.10
C LYS A 58 7.36 -12.77 -3.12
N LYS A 59 7.83 -13.15 -4.32
CA LYS A 59 8.98 -14.06 -4.49
C LYS A 59 10.25 -13.50 -3.84
N THR A 60 10.57 -12.23 -4.08
CA THR A 60 11.75 -11.55 -3.51
C THR A 60 11.64 -11.45 -1.99
N LEU A 61 10.46 -11.07 -1.47
CA LEU A 61 10.22 -11.04 -0.02
C LEU A 61 10.46 -12.41 0.63
N ARG A 62 9.96 -13.49 0.01
CA ARG A 62 10.19 -14.87 0.48
C ARG A 62 11.65 -15.29 0.44
N GLN A 63 12.43 -14.82 -0.54
CA GLN A 63 13.87 -15.09 -0.61
C GLN A 63 14.62 -14.38 0.52
N LEU A 64 14.30 -13.11 0.78
CA LEU A 64 14.88 -12.35 1.90
C LEU A 64 14.52 -12.97 3.25
N GLU A 65 13.25 -13.36 3.43
CA GLU A 65 12.77 -14.06 4.62
C GLU A 65 13.52 -15.39 4.82
N LYS A 66 13.74 -16.16 3.75
CA LYS A 66 14.50 -17.41 3.80
C LYS A 66 15.92 -17.19 4.32
N ILE A 67 16.59 -16.10 3.91
CA ILE A 67 17.93 -15.74 4.40
C ILE A 67 17.89 -15.35 5.87
N GLN A 68 16.97 -14.47 6.28
CA GLN A 68 16.81 -14.07 7.68
C GLN A 68 16.54 -15.28 8.59
N ARG A 69 15.66 -16.18 8.16
CA ARG A 69 15.30 -17.40 8.88
C ARG A 69 16.45 -18.39 8.93
N GLY A 70 17.15 -18.58 7.80
CA GLY A 70 18.34 -19.41 7.74
C GLY A 70 19.40 -18.96 8.72
N PHE A 71 19.69 -17.66 8.73
CA PHE A 71 20.73 -17.10 9.57
C PHE A 71 20.38 -17.19 11.05
N LEU A 72 19.14 -16.84 11.43
CA LEU A 72 18.68 -16.93 12.82
C LEU A 72 18.87 -18.34 13.39
N TRP A 73 18.36 -19.34 12.69
CA TRP A 73 18.27 -20.70 13.24
C TRP A 73 19.50 -21.55 12.97
N ALA A 74 20.08 -21.46 11.77
CA ALA A 74 21.17 -22.33 11.33
C ALA A 74 22.50 -21.58 11.12
N GLY A 75 22.55 -20.25 11.24
CA GLY A 75 23.77 -19.48 11.02
C GLY A 75 24.24 -19.44 9.56
N ARG A 76 23.37 -19.78 8.60
CA ARG A 76 23.67 -19.86 7.16
C ARG A 76 22.50 -19.36 6.32
N ALA A 77 22.69 -19.08 5.04
CA ALA A 77 21.65 -18.46 4.20
C ALA A 77 20.37 -19.30 4.04
N ALA A 78 20.42 -20.61 4.27
CA ALA A 78 19.26 -21.48 4.20
C ALA A 78 19.20 -22.45 5.39
N ALA A 79 18.01 -22.59 5.96
CA ALA A 79 17.70 -23.61 6.94
C ALA A 79 16.66 -24.60 6.38
N ASN A 80 16.92 -25.89 6.55
CA ASN A 80 15.93 -26.95 6.39
C ASN A 80 14.87 -26.86 7.50
N GLY A 81 13.67 -27.41 7.26
CA GLY A 81 12.52 -27.31 8.17
C GLY A 81 12.82 -27.73 9.62
N GLY A 82 13.62 -28.78 9.80
CA GLY A 82 14.01 -29.28 11.12
C GLY A 82 14.88 -28.34 11.98
N HIS A 83 15.44 -27.28 11.40
CA HIS A 83 16.21 -26.28 12.17
C HIS A 83 15.34 -25.14 12.73
N CYS A 84 14.13 -24.94 12.21
CA CYS A 84 13.30 -23.79 12.58
C CYS A 84 12.41 -24.16 13.78
N HIS A 85 12.82 -23.77 14.99
CA HIS A 85 12.08 -24.11 16.21
C HIS A 85 10.75 -23.34 16.38
N VAL A 86 10.60 -22.19 15.73
CA VAL A 86 9.42 -21.32 15.87
C VAL A 86 8.92 -20.91 14.50
N ASN A 87 7.59 -20.93 14.33
CA ASN A 87 6.94 -20.42 13.13
C ASN A 87 7.35 -18.96 12.88
N TRP A 88 7.77 -18.63 11.65
CA TRP A 88 8.28 -17.31 11.31
C TRP A 88 7.27 -16.18 11.58
N ARG A 89 5.97 -16.43 11.36
CA ARG A 89 4.92 -15.45 11.69
C ARG A 89 4.86 -15.12 13.18
N ARG A 90 5.24 -16.05 14.07
CA ARG A 90 5.35 -15.81 15.51
C ARG A 90 6.65 -15.08 15.85
N VAL A 91 7.75 -15.42 15.18
CA VAL A 91 9.04 -14.71 15.30
C VAL A 91 8.86 -13.21 15.00
N CYS A 92 8.08 -12.88 13.97
CA CYS A 92 7.86 -11.48 13.58
C CYS A 92 6.89 -10.69 14.47
N ARG A 93 6.21 -11.31 15.44
CA ARG A 93 5.34 -10.57 16.36
C ARG A 93 6.19 -9.67 17.26
N PRO A 94 5.66 -8.51 17.70
CA PRO A 94 6.29 -7.73 18.76
C PRO A 94 6.55 -8.58 20.00
N VAL A 95 7.56 -8.20 20.77
CA VAL A 95 7.97 -8.93 21.99
C VAL A 95 6.82 -8.98 23.00
N GLU A 96 6.06 -7.90 23.11
CA GLU A 96 4.85 -7.77 23.94
C GLU A 96 3.78 -8.83 23.62
N TYR A 97 3.73 -9.31 22.37
CA TYR A 97 2.79 -10.35 21.93
C TYR A 97 3.44 -11.74 21.83
N GLY A 98 4.54 -11.98 22.56
CA GLY A 98 5.23 -13.27 22.64
C GLY A 98 6.01 -13.66 21.38
N GLY A 99 6.43 -12.67 20.57
CA GLY A 99 7.33 -12.85 19.43
C GLY A 99 8.77 -12.45 19.73
N LEU A 100 9.61 -12.43 18.69
CA LEU A 100 11.02 -12.02 18.78
C LEU A 100 11.26 -10.59 18.25
N GLY A 101 10.21 -9.93 17.74
CA GLY A 101 10.27 -8.57 17.20
C GLY A 101 11.09 -8.44 15.91
N VAL A 102 11.19 -9.51 15.12
CA VAL A 102 11.74 -9.40 13.75
C VAL A 102 10.72 -8.70 12.87
N GLN A 103 11.15 -7.81 12.00
CA GLN A 103 10.22 -7.11 11.12
C GLN A 103 9.68 -8.05 10.04
N ASP A 104 8.36 -8.14 9.93
CA ASP A 104 7.69 -8.79 8.81
C ASP A 104 7.83 -7.91 7.57
N LEU A 105 8.62 -8.35 6.58
CA LEU A 105 8.91 -7.58 5.38
C LEU A 105 7.67 -7.33 4.51
N GLU A 106 6.68 -8.24 4.50
CA GLU A 106 5.44 -8.05 3.73
C GLU A 106 4.59 -6.95 4.37
N ARG A 107 4.42 -6.99 5.70
CA ARG A 107 3.71 -5.95 6.44
C ARG A 107 4.43 -4.60 6.41
N ALA A 108 5.76 -4.61 6.54
CA ALA A 108 6.57 -3.41 6.43
C ALA A 108 6.43 -2.78 5.04
N CYS A 109 6.48 -3.59 3.97
CA CYS A 109 6.23 -3.10 2.63
C CYS A 109 4.85 -2.45 2.51
N LEU A 110 3.78 -3.10 3.00
CA LEU A 110 2.42 -2.55 2.98
C LEU A 110 2.36 -1.21 3.70
N ALA A 111 2.92 -1.11 4.92
CA ALA A 111 2.93 0.12 5.70
C ALA A 111 3.70 1.27 5.00
N LEU A 112 4.88 0.98 4.46
CA LEU A 112 5.69 1.97 3.73
C LEU A 112 5.00 2.45 2.45
N ARG A 113 4.14 1.62 1.85
CA ARG A 113 3.36 1.96 0.66
C ARG A 113 2.23 2.94 0.96
N LEU A 114 1.65 2.91 2.17
CA LEU A 114 0.61 3.87 2.59
C LEU A 114 1.14 5.31 2.58
N ARG A 115 2.42 5.51 2.91
CA ARG A 115 3.08 6.82 2.86
C ARG A 115 2.96 7.48 1.49
N TRP A 116 3.11 6.72 0.41
CA TRP A 116 2.99 7.25 -0.95
C TRP A 116 1.56 7.65 -1.30
N MET A 117 0.58 6.93 -0.77
CA MET A 117 -0.83 7.28 -0.95
C MET A 117 -1.18 8.54 -0.14
N TRP A 118 -0.62 8.69 1.06
CA TRP A 118 -0.74 9.92 1.83
C TRP A 118 -0.16 11.12 1.09
N PHE A 119 1.05 10.99 0.54
CA PHE A 119 1.71 12.06 -0.20
C PHE A 119 1.01 12.41 -1.52
N SER A 120 0.30 11.46 -2.16
CA SER A 120 -0.48 11.80 -3.34
C SER A 120 -1.68 12.71 -3.05
N HIS A 121 -2.12 12.80 -1.78
CA HIS A 121 -3.22 13.68 -1.37
C HIS A 121 -2.76 14.94 -0.64
N THR A 122 -1.56 14.98 -0.06
CA THR A 122 -1.15 16.07 0.85
C THR A 122 0.03 16.91 0.39
N ASP A 123 0.81 16.46 -0.60
CA ASP A 123 2.05 17.13 -0.98
C ASP A 123 2.04 17.44 -2.48
N ASP A 124 1.55 18.63 -2.81
CA ASP A 124 1.35 19.12 -4.19
C ASP A 124 2.61 19.76 -4.81
N ASP A 125 3.64 20.05 -4.03
CA ASP A 125 4.81 20.82 -4.47
C ASP A 125 6.02 19.95 -4.83
N ARG A 126 5.90 18.62 -4.72
CA ARG A 126 7.04 17.72 -4.87
C ARG A 126 7.15 17.13 -6.27
N ALA A 127 8.38 16.80 -6.64
CA ALA A 127 8.73 16.16 -7.92
C ALA A 127 8.06 14.79 -8.16
N TRP A 128 7.46 14.16 -7.15
CA TRP A 128 6.71 12.90 -7.29
C TRP A 128 5.23 13.09 -7.66
N ARG A 129 4.75 14.34 -7.76
CA ARG A 129 3.40 14.65 -8.23
C ARG A 129 3.22 14.12 -9.66
N GLY A 130 2.10 13.45 -9.92
CA GLY A 130 1.77 12.91 -11.24
C GLY A 130 2.47 11.58 -11.59
N LEU A 131 3.26 10.99 -10.68
CA LEU A 131 3.68 9.61 -10.84
C LEU A 131 2.46 8.69 -10.76
N ASP A 132 2.32 7.79 -11.73
CA ASP A 132 1.27 6.76 -11.73
C ASP A 132 1.59 5.69 -10.68
N LEU A 133 1.28 6.00 -9.42
CA LEU A 133 1.50 5.11 -8.29
C LEU A 133 0.42 4.03 -8.26
N GLN A 134 0.82 2.81 -8.61
CA GLN A 134 -0.09 1.67 -8.70
C GLN A 134 -0.30 1.01 -7.34
N PHE A 135 -1.45 1.25 -6.71
CA PHE A 135 -1.82 0.65 -5.42
C PHE A 135 -2.73 -0.58 -5.57
N SER A 136 -2.42 -1.64 -4.83
CA SER A 136 -3.24 -2.84 -4.73
C SER A 136 -4.55 -2.59 -3.96
N ARG A 137 -5.51 -3.51 -4.05
CA ARG A 137 -6.75 -3.43 -3.28
C ARG A 137 -6.50 -3.45 -1.77
N GLU A 138 -5.54 -4.26 -1.32
CA GLU A 138 -5.16 -4.37 0.09
C GLU A 138 -4.50 -3.08 0.61
N GLU A 139 -3.62 -2.47 -0.19
CA GLU A 139 -2.99 -1.18 0.14
C GLU A 139 -4.05 -0.07 0.29
N ARG A 140 -5.00 0.01 -0.65
CA ARG A 140 -6.10 0.99 -0.59
C ARG A 140 -7.02 0.75 0.61
N ALA A 141 -7.39 -0.49 0.86
CA ALA A 141 -8.25 -0.84 1.99
C ALA A 141 -7.60 -0.47 3.32
N LEU A 142 -6.30 -0.74 3.49
CA LEU A 142 -5.57 -0.39 4.70
C LEU A 142 -5.42 1.13 4.87
N PHE A 143 -5.15 1.86 3.78
CA PHE A 143 -5.11 3.32 3.81
C PHE A 143 -6.45 3.88 4.29
N PHE A 144 -7.55 3.53 3.62
CA PHE A 144 -8.88 4.04 3.94
C PHE A 144 -9.44 3.56 5.29
N ALA A 145 -8.89 2.50 5.89
CA ALA A 145 -9.22 2.09 7.25
C ALA A 145 -8.48 2.91 8.32
N SER A 146 -7.42 3.63 7.94
CA SER A 146 -6.56 4.39 8.86
C SER A 146 -6.56 5.90 8.59
N THR A 147 -7.24 6.36 7.53
CA THR A 147 -7.32 7.77 7.15
C THR A 147 -8.77 8.18 6.88
N THR A 148 -9.04 9.46 7.10
CA THR A 148 -10.29 10.13 6.74
C THR A 148 -9.96 11.30 5.83
N MET A 149 -10.87 11.60 4.90
CA MET A 149 -10.76 12.78 4.04
C MET A 149 -11.82 13.78 4.47
N GLU A 150 -11.41 15.02 4.69
CA GLU A 150 -12.32 16.14 4.90
C GLU A 150 -12.48 16.86 3.56
N LEU A 151 -13.70 17.25 3.19
CA LEU A 151 -13.92 17.95 1.93
C LEU A 151 -13.83 19.47 2.19
N GLY A 152 -12.92 20.12 1.49
CA GLY A 152 -12.71 21.56 1.50
C GLY A 152 -13.24 22.19 0.21
N ASP A 153 -12.34 22.61 -0.66
CA ASP A 153 -12.60 23.27 -1.94
C ASP A 153 -12.90 22.29 -3.08
N GLY A 154 -12.68 20.99 -2.86
CA GLY A 154 -12.93 19.92 -3.81
C GLY A 154 -11.98 19.89 -5.01
N LEU A 155 -10.83 20.59 -4.94
CA LEU A 155 -9.82 20.63 -5.99
C LEU A 155 -8.84 19.45 -5.93
N ALA A 156 -8.68 18.80 -4.77
CA ALA A 156 -7.76 17.67 -4.61
C ALA A 156 -8.48 16.32 -4.60
N ALA A 157 -9.74 16.27 -4.17
CA ALA A 157 -10.54 15.05 -4.12
C ALA A 157 -11.03 14.58 -5.50
N LEU A 158 -10.82 13.30 -5.82
CA LEU A 158 -11.45 12.62 -6.95
C LEU A 158 -12.90 12.24 -6.62
N PHE A 159 -13.84 12.74 -7.43
CA PHE A 159 -15.27 12.54 -7.23
C PHE A 159 -15.66 11.05 -7.14
N TRP A 160 -15.06 10.19 -7.97
CA TRP A 160 -15.49 8.80 -8.08
C TRP A 160 -14.79 7.82 -7.13
N ASP A 161 -13.51 8.06 -6.82
CA ASP A 161 -12.64 7.09 -6.14
C ASP A 161 -12.27 7.47 -4.70
N ASP A 162 -12.27 8.76 -4.35
CA ASP A 162 -11.89 9.21 -3.00
C ASP A 162 -13.08 9.16 -2.03
N ARG A 163 -12.80 9.05 -0.73
CA ARG A 163 -13.81 8.85 0.33
C ARG A 163 -14.32 10.16 0.95
N TRP A 164 -14.62 11.13 0.09
CA TRP A 164 -15.04 12.48 0.46
C TRP A 164 -16.52 12.58 0.89
N LEU A 165 -17.32 11.54 0.62
CA LEU A 165 -18.75 11.52 0.90
C LEU A 165 -19.02 10.86 2.26
N ASN A 166 -18.88 11.60 3.35
CA ASN A 166 -19.04 11.10 4.73
C ASN A 166 -18.18 9.86 5.01
N GLY A 167 -16.93 9.86 4.52
CA GLY A 167 -16.01 8.73 4.67
C GLY A 167 -16.30 7.54 3.75
N GLN A 168 -17.18 7.69 2.76
CA GLN A 168 -17.40 6.72 1.68
C GLN A 168 -17.03 7.32 0.33
N SER A 169 -16.61 6.46 -0.61
CA SER A 169 -16.45 6.87 -2.01
C SER A 169 -17.73 6.62 -2.80
N VAL A 170 -17.91 7.33 -3.91
CA VAL A 170 -19.04 7.08 -4.81
C VAL A 170 -19.00 5.64 -5.36
N ARG A 171 -17.81 5.09 -5.57
CA ARG A 171 -17.62 3.67 -5.93
C ARG A 171 -18.21 2.71 -4.89
N GLU A 172 -18.11 3.04 -3.61
CA GLU A 172 -18.66 2.23 -2.51
C GLU A 172 -20.17 2.38 -2.41
N LEU A 173 -20.68 3.62 -2.57
CA LEU A 173 -22.11 3.91 -2.51
C LEU A 173 -22.88 3.33 -3.71
N ALA A 174 -22.29 3.42 -4.90
CA ALA A 174 -22.92 3.17 -6.19
C ALA A 174 -22.03 2.31 -7.11
N PRO A 175 -21.76 1.04 -6.76
CA PRO A 175 -20.78 0.21 -7.46
C PRO A 175 -21.19 -0.21 -8.89
N ALA A 176 -22.49 -0.33 -9.18
CA ALA A 176 -22.98 -0.66 -10.52
C ALA A 176 -22.92 0.58 -11.42
N LEU A 177 -23.38 1.73 -10.93
CA LEU A 177 -23.27 3.01 -11.63
C LEU A 177 -21.82 3.36 -11.93
N TYR A 178 -20.91 3.12 -10.98
CA TYR A 178 -19.47 3.35 -11.17
C TYR A 178 -18.92 2.57 -12.37
N GLN A 179 -19.43 1.37 -12.66
CA GLN A 179 -19.00 0.54 -13.80
C GLN A 179 -19.34 1.19 -15.16
N CYS A 180 -20.40 2.00 -15.23
CA CYS A 180 -20.80 2.74 -16.43
C CYS A 180 -19.90 3.95 -16.75
N ILE A 181 -18.95 4.27 -15.89
CA ILE A 181 -18.12 5.47 -16.01
C ILE A 181 -16.79 5.13 -16.70
N PRO A 182 -16.35 5.85 -17.73
CA PRO A 182 -15.05 5.59 -18.34
C PRO A 182 -13.90 5.73 -17.35
N GLN A 183 -12.91 4.84 -17.43
CA GLN A 183 -11.74 4.88 -16.53
C GLN A 183 -11.03 6.24 -16.54
N ARG A 184 -10.98 6.92 -17.69
CA ARG A 184 -10.43 8.27 -17.81
C ARG A 184 -11.16 9.28 -16.91
N ARG A 185 -12.49 9.23 -16.86
CA ARG A 185 -13.31 10.12 -16.01
C ARG A 185 -13.13 9.81 -14.53
N ARG A 186 -13.10 8.53 -14.15
CA ARG A 186 -12.86 8.08 -12.77
C ARG A 186 -11.56 8.66 -12.20
N LYS A 187 -10.51 8.69 -13.02
CA LYS A 187 -9.16 9.16 -12.63
C LYS A 187 -8.94 10.67 -12.70
N SER A 188 -9.84 11.44 -13.31
CA SER A 188 -9.59 12.88 -13.54
C SER A 188 -10.72 13.80 -13.07
N ARG A 189 -11.89 13.26 -12.69
CA ARG A 189 -13.00 14.08 -12.21
C ARG A 189 -12.74 14.50 -10.77
N MET A 190 -12.44 15.78 -10.56
CA MET A 190 -12.39 16.39 -9.22
C MET A 190 -13.80 16.62 -8.66
N VAL A 191 -13.94 16.70 -7.34
CA VAL A 191 -15.23 16.91 -6.67
C VAL A 191 -15.86 18.22 -7.11
N VAL A 192 -15.12 19.33 -7.09
CA VAL A 192 -15.64 20.64 -7.51
C VAL A 192 -16.16 20.62 -8.94
N ALA A 193 -15.41 20.00 -9.85
CA ALA A 193 -15.78 19.89 -11.26
C ALA A 193 -16.90 18.86 -11.50
N GLY A 194 -17.17 17.96 -10.55
CA GLY A 194 -18.28 17.02 -10.58
C GLY A 194 -19.57 17.68 -10.12
N LEU A 195 -19.52 18.38 -8.99
CA LEU A 195 -20.67 19.06 -8.39
C LEU A 195 -21.14 20.25 -9.23
N ALA A 196 -20.23 20.97 -9.88
CA ALA A 196 -20.57 22.09 -10.75
C ALA A 196 -21.61 21.72 -11.82
N GLY A 197 -22.83 22.23 -11.67
CA GLY A 197 -23.95 21.96 -12.57
C GLY A 197 -24.29 20.47 -12.72
N ASN A 198 -24.02 19.64 -11.71
CA ASN A 198 -24.16 18.18 -11.76
C ASN A 198 -23.41 17.54 -12.94
N ALA A 199 -22.25 18.09 -13.30
CA ALA A 199 -21.43 17.59 -14.41
C ALA A 199 -20.98 16.13 -14.22
N TRP A 200 -20.95 15.62 -12.99
CA TRP A 200 -20.72 14.20 -12.71
C TRP A 200 -21.72 13.28 -13.42
N ALA A 201 -22.98 13.68 -13.58
CA ALA A 201 -24.00 12.86 -14.25
C ALA A 201 -23.66 12.62 -15.73
N ARG A 202 -22.95 13.56 -16.36
CA ARG A 202 -22.50 13.46 -17.76
C ARG A 202 -21.35 12.47 -17.96
N ASP A 203 -20.73 12.00 -16.88
CA ASP A 203 -19.68 10.98 -16.96
C ASP A 203 -20.24 9.57 -17.16
N ILE A 204 -21.54 9.37 -16.92
CA ILE A 204 -22.21 8.08 -17.08
C ILE A 204 -22.37 7.79 -18.57
N GLN A 205 -21.93 6.61 -19.01
CA GLN A 205 -22.01 6.18 -20.40
C GLN A 205 -22.70 4.81 -20.53
N GLY A 206 -23.29 4.57 -21.70
CA GLY A 206 -23.95 3.32 -22.04
C GLY A 206 -25.40 3.25 -21.61
N VAL A 207 -25.99 2.07 -21.76
CA VAL A 207 -27.37 1.78 -21.36
C VAL A 207 -27.42 1.53 -19.86
N ILE A 208 -28.28 2.26 -19.17
CA ILE A 208 -28.41 2.23 -17.71
C ILE A 208 -29.61 1.33 -17.35
N GLY A 209 -29.37 0.31 -16.53
CA GLY A 209 -30.42 -0.56 -16.01
C GLY A 209 -31.07 0.00 -14.73
N ILE A 210 -32.06 -0.74 -14.21
CA ILE A 210 -32.83 -0.31 -13.03
C ILE A 210 -31.97 -0.17 -11.76
N HIS A 211 -30.93 -1.01 -11.62
CA HIS A 211 -30.01 -0.97 -10.47
C HIS A 211 -29.15 0.29 -10.50
N GLU A 212 -28.66 0.65 -11.68
CA GLU A 212 -27.85 1.84 -11.91
C GLU A 212 -28.70 3.11 -11.73
N ILE A 213 -29.96 3.13 -12.19
CA ILE A 213 -30.91 4.23 -11.92
C ILE A 213 -31.13 4.40 -10.42
N GLY A 214 -31.38 3.32 -9.69
CA GLY A 214 -31.54 3.38 -8.23
C GLY A 214 -30.28 3.88 -7.51
N GLN A 215 -29.09 3.55 -8.02
CA GLN A 215 -27.82 4.07 -7.50
C GLN A 215 -27.59 5.54 -7.88
N TYR A 216 -28.00 5.95 -9.07
CA TYR A 216 -27.95 7.35 -9.52
C TYR A 216 -28.78 8.26 -8.62
N LEU A 217 -30.02 7.86 -8.32
CA LEU A 217 -30.91 8.65 -7.44
C LEU A 217 -30.34 8.77 -6.03
N ARG A 218 -29.79 7.69 -5.47
CA ARG A 218 -29.11 7.71 -4.16
C ARG A 218 -27.90 8.63 -4.17
N LEU A 219 -27.08 8.57 -5.20
CA LEU A 219 -25.92 9.46 -5.34
C LEU A 219 -26.37 10.93 -5.46
N TRP A 220 -27.35 11.21 -6.30
CA TRP A 220 -27.90 12.56 -6.47
C TRP A 220 -28.41 13.15 -5.14
N GLN A 221 -29.17 12.37 -4.37
CA GLN A 221 -29.63 12.76 -3.04
C GLN A 221 -28.47 12.98 -2.05
N ALA A 222 -27.41 12.18 -2.14
CA ALA A 222 -26.25 12.32 -1.27
C ALA A 222 -25.43 13.58 -1.58
N VAL A 223 -25.33 13.96 -2.86
CA VAL A 223 -24.47 15.09 -3.28
C VAL A 223 -25.18 16.45 -3.33
N GLN A 224 -26.52 16.49 -3.42
CA GLN A 224 -27.26 17.75 -3.58
C GLN A 224 -27.11 18.74 -2.41
N HIS A 225 -26.73 18.26 -1.22
CA HIS A 225 -26.57 19.08 -0.02
C HIS A 225 -25.11 19.41 0.29
N ILE A 226 -24.18 19.00 -0.57
CA ILE A 226 -22.76 19.21 -0.32
C ILE A 226 -22.39 20.63 -0.72
N SER A 227 -21.80 21.34 0.24
CA SER A 227 -21.26 22.67 0.04
C SER A 227 -19.75 22.62 0.17
N LEU A 228 -19.05 23.26 -0.78
CA LEU A 228 -17.60 23.39 -0.76
C LEU A 228 -17.23 24.63 0.05
N SER A 229 -16.09 24.57 0.73
CA SER A 229 -15.54 25.68 1.49
C SER A 229 -14.35 26.31 0.77
N HIS A 230 -13.79 27.38 1.33
CA HIS A 230 -12.55 28.00 0.83
C HIS A 230 -11.28 27.36 1.40
N ARG A 231 -11.41 26.36 2.29
CA ARG A 231 -10.26 25.64 2.85
C ARG A 231 -9.86 24.52 1.89
N PRO A 232 -8.57 24.16 1.81
CA PRO A 232 -8.15 22.97 1.08
C PRO A 232 -8.78 21.71 1.69
N ASP A 233 -8.93 20.69 0.85
CA ASP A 233 -9.30 19.30 1.23
C ASP A 233 -8.30 18.67 2.23
#